data_AF-A0A8J7RKW9-F1
#
_entry.id   AF-A0A8J7RKW9-F1
#
_cell.length_a   1.000
_cell.length_b   1.000
_cell.length_c   1.000
_cell.angle_alpha   90.00
_cell.angle_beta   90.00
_cell.angle_gamma   90.00
#
_symmetry.space_group_name_H-M   'P 1'
#
loop_
_entity.id
_entity.type
_entity.pdbx_description
1 polymer ?
#
loop_
_entity_poly.entity_id
_entity_poly.type
_entity_poly.pdbx_seq_one_letter_code
_entity_poly.pdbx_strand_id
1 'polypeptide(L)' 'MTKQILDEMGIGGDRIEMFFMSGADAGKFTEAVNEMTDRAKKLGPNPLKK' A
#
# COMPACT_ATOMS: atom_id res chain seq x y z
N MET A 1 3.30 -3.63 13.35
CA MET A 1 2.00 -4.06 13.92
C MET A 1 0.88 -3.96 12.90
N THR A 2 0.62 -2.81 12.26
CA THR A 2 -0.52 -2.66 11.33
C THR A 2 -0.57 -3.72 10.20
N LYS A 3 0.57 -3.98 9.52
CA LYS A 3 0.62 -5.03 8.47
C LYS A 3 0.22 -6.41 9.00
N GLN A 4 0.80 -6.82 10.12
CA GLN A 4 0.51 -8.11 10.78
C GLN A 4 -0.97 -8.24 11.16
N ILE A 5 -1.58 -7.19 11.70
CA ILE A 5 -3.01 -7.19 12.03
C ILE A 5 -3.86 -7.41 10.77
N LEU A 6 -3.50 -6.76 9.65
CA LEU A 6 -4.22 -6.94 8.39
C LEU A 6 -4.03 -8.34 7.78
N ASP A 7 -2.87 -8.96 8.00
CA ASP A 7 -2.63 -10.36 7.63
C ASP A 7 -3.50 -11.31 8.46
N GLU A 8 -3.53 -11.12 9.78
CA GLU A 8 -4.36 -11.91 10.71
C GLU A 8 -5.86 -11.79 10.40
N MET A 9 -6.30 -10.62 9.92
CA MET A 9 -7.68 -10.39 9.49
C MET A 9 -8.00 -10.92 8.07
N GLY A 10 -7.02 -11.46 7.34
CA GLY A 10 -7.19 -11.96 5.97
C GLY A 10 -7.37 -10.87 4.91
N ILE A 11 -7.03 -9.61 5.23
CA ILE A 11 -7.10 -8.48 4.30
C ILE A 11 -5.83 -8.39 3.45
N GLY A 12 -4.69 -8.78 4.05
CA GLY A 12 -3.35 -8.74 3.46
C GLY A 12 -2.61 -7.45 3.81
N GLY A 13 -1.52 -7.58 4.55
CA GLY A 13 -0.63 -6.50 5.00
C GLY A 13 0.10 -5.80 3.87
N ASP A 14 0.26 -6.45 2.72
CA ASP A 14 0.83 -5.84 1.50
C ASP A 14 -0.05 -4.72 0.91
N ARG A 15 -1.30 -4.59 1.39
CA ARG A 15 -2.21 -3.49 1.01
C ARG A 15 -1.92 -2.17 1.72
N ILE A 16 -0.92 -2.12 2.62
CA ILE A 16 -0.47 -0.89 3.27
C ILE A 16 1.05 -0.76 3.17
N GLU A 17 1.53 0.45 2.91
CA GLU A 17 2.96 0.78 2.95
C GLU A 17 3.16 2.20 3.47
N MET A 18 4.27 2.42 4.18
CA MET A 18 4.68 3.76 4.60
C MET A 18 5.91 4.20 3.81
N PHE A 19 5.84 5.43 3.27
CA PHE A 19 6.94 6.04 2.56
C PHE A 19 7.38 7.31 3.29
N PHE A 20 8.69 7.48 3.47
CA PHE A 20 9.27 8.67 4.09
C PHE A 20 9.85 9.58 3.02
N MET A 21 9.37 10.82 2.97
CA MET A 21 9.85 11.83 2.03
C MET A 21 9.64 13.24 2.59
N SER A 22 10.45 14.20 2.12
CA SER A 22 10.26 15.62 2.42
C SER A 22 9.07 16.19 1.63
N GLY A 23 8.44 17.25 2.12
CA GLY A 23 7.35 17.92 1.39
C GLY A 23 7.74 18.49 0.02
N ALA A 24 9.03 18.68 -0.24
CA ALA A 24 9.57 19.12 -1.53
C ALA A 24 9.98 17.95 -2.46
N ASP A 25 9.96 16.70 -2.00
CA ASP A 25 10.45 15.54 -2.76
C ASP A 25 9.37 15.00 -3.73
N ALA A 26 8.94 15.80 -4.70
CA ALA A 26 7.89 15.42 -5.65
C ALA A 26 8.21 14.13 -6.43
N GLY A 27 9.48 13.89 -6.76
CA GLY A 27 9.91 12.66 -7.44
C GLY A 27 9.64 11.40 -6.63
N LYS A 28 9.99 11.39 -5.34
CA LYS A 28 9.73 10.26 -4.44
C LYS A 28 8.24 10.01 -4.25
N PHE A 29 7.44 11.07 -4.26
CA PHE A 29 5.98 10.94 -4.21
C PHE A 29 5.46 10.22 -5.45
N THR A 30 5.89 10.62 -6.64
CA THR A 30 5.50 9.97 -7.89
C THR A 30 5.91 8.50 -7.93
N GLU A 31 7.13 8.17 -7.50
CA GLU A 31 7.61 6.79 -7.40
C GLU A 31 6.77 5.95 -6.44
N ALA A 32 6.50 6.47 -5.23
CA ALA A 32 5.69 5.77 -4.23
C ALA A 32 4.25 5.51 -4.72
N VAL A 33 3.64 6.49 -5.40
CA VAL A 33 2.30 6.34 -5.99
C VAL A 33 2.29 5.26 -7.08
N ASN A 34 3.29 5.25 -7.97
CA ASN A 34 3.40 4.23 -9.01
C ASN A 34 3.59 2.83 -8.41
N GLU A 35 4.49 2.67 -7.45
CA GLU A 35 4.75 1.40 -6.77
C GLU A 35 3.50 0.88 -6.05
N MET A 36 2.79 1.75 -5.32
CA MET A 36 1.57 1.39 -4.62
C MET A 36 0.45 1.00 -5.59
N THR A 37 0.33 1.73 -6.70
CA THR A 37 -0.66 1.45 -7.75
C THR A 37 -0.42 0.09 -8.39
N ASP A 38 0.83 -0.23 -8.72
CA ASP A 38 1.15 -1.51 -9.36
C ASP A 38 1.01 -2.69 -8.41
N ARG A 39 1.32 -2.52 -7.12
CA ARG A 39 0.98 -3.52 -6.09
C ARG A 39 -0.52 -3.73 -5.97
N ALA A 40 -1.31 -2.66 -5.92
CA ALA A 40 -2.77 -2.75 -5.83
C ALA A 40 -3.37 -3.52 -7.01
N LYS A 41 -2.88 -3.29 -8.24
CA LYS A 41 -3.28 -4.06 -9.43
C LYS A 41 -2.98 -5.55 -9.28
N LYS A 42 -1.79 -5.92 -8.78
CA LYS A 42 -1.38 -7.32 -8.58
C LYS A 42 -2.19 -8.03 -7.49
N LEU A 43 -2.51 -7.32 -6.40
CA LEU A 43 -3.30 -7.85 -5.28
C LEU A 43 -4.80 -7.98 -5.61
N GLY A 44 -5.26 -7.31 -6.67
CA GLY A 44 -6.65 -7.32 -7.07
C GLY A 44 -7.57 -6.58 -6.08
N PRO A 45 -8.90 -6.70 -6.27
CA PRO A 45 -9.90 -5.98 -5.48
C PRO A 45 -9.79 -6.27 -3.98
N ASN A 46 -10.25 -5.32 -3.16
CA ASN A 46 -10.19 -5.44 -1.71
C ASN A 46 -11.21 -6.49 -1.21
N PRO A 47 -10.77 -7.49 -0.41
CA PRO A 47 -11.64 -8.58 0.07
C PRO A 47 -12.77 -8.13 1.02
N LEU A 48 -12.70 -6.92 1.58
CA LEU A 48 -13.73 -6.39 2.49
C LEU A 48 -14.97 -5.85 1.79
N LYS A 49 -14.88 -5.54 0.48
CA LYS A 49 -16.04 -5.12 -0.31
C LYS A 49 -16.67 -6.33 -1.00
N LYS A 50 -17.67 -6.92 -0.34
CA LYS A 50 -18.82 -7.53 -1.03
C LYS A 50 -19.91 -6.49 -1.24
#